data_AF-A0A809SI23-F1
#
_entry.id   AF-A0A809SI23-F1
#
_cell.length_a   1.000
_cell.length_b   1.000
_cell.length_c   1.000
_cell.angle_alpha   90.00
_cell.angle_beta   90.00
_cell.angle_gamma   90.00
#
_symmetry.space_group_name_H-M   'P 1'
#
loop_
_entity.id
_entity.type
_entity.pdbx_description
1 polymer ?
#
loop_
_entity_poly.entity_id
_entity_poly.type
_entity_poly.pdbx_seq_one_letter_code
_entity_poly.pdbx_strand_id
1 'polypeptide(L)'
;MKNKLIKLIATFSLFSFLIPLSISCTQETKNEIKYSKTIEVNANEEKWNSFVNQKHIRYILNKLYSNEQEINDYINSQKEINVNDYLKNLKTWFRYANNIIRPHDRGRFDFQTFKTLRNFTTQKGDEAISKLLTENWLFYLFNIDKFKFIQYPDIQTDEFAIQDNQDEVESKQKIFSDFYSPKSNLILDYVIQERVNKEVDEDEENYKKIEERIYFLTNEGYIFRLDLEVKINKDKKTIIKNEVFQYINTYPKLLISENKLNNFSLNEYIRSTQDWPSTNLTYSGATKSNFDELNGGRNIRYTLIDANN
;
A
#
# COMPACT_ATOMS: atom_id res chain seq x y z
N MET A 1 9.00 47.75 67.36
CA MET A 1 9.84 48.55 66.43
C MET A 1 9.49 48.16 65.00
N LYS A 2 9.22 49.17 64.14
CA LYS A 2 8.99 49.15 62.67
C LYS A 2 7.66 48.51 62.19
N ASN A 3 6.59 49.31 62.03
CA ASN A 3 6.10 50.03 60.81
C ASN A 3 5.26 49.12 59.89
N LYS A 4 3.92 49.14 59.98
CA LYS A 4 2.94 49.92 59.16
C LYS A 4 3.16 49.83 57.64
N LEU A 5 2.20 49.30 56.87
CA LEU A 5 1.28 50.12 56.05
C LEU A 5 0.19 49.29 55.33
N ILE A 6 -0.91 49.99 55.03
CA ILE A 6 -2.21 49.60 54.48
C ILE A 6 -2.29 50.01 52.98
N LYS A 7 -3.28 49.45 52.24
CA LYS A 7 -3.78 49.79 50.88
C LYS A 7 -3.04 49.10 49.72
N LEU A 8 -3.65 48.73 48.59
CA LEU A 8 -4.79 49.32 47.88
C LEU A 8 -5.41 48.26 46.93
N ILE A 9 -6.74 48.21 46.91
CA ILE A 9 -7.53 47.55 45.85
C ILE A 9 -7.49 48.46 44.62
N ALA A 10 -7.16 47.92 43.45
CA ALA A 10 -7.32 48.60 42.17
C ALA A 10 -7.98 47.64 41.18
N THR A 11 -9.31 47.71 41.13
CA THR A 11 -10.16 47.28 40.02
C THR A 11 -9.88 48.16 38.81
N PHE A 12 -9.45 47.58 37.70
CA PHE A 12 -9.46 48.25 36.40
C PHE A 12 -10.53 47.60 35.53
N SER A 13 -11.68 48.29 35.46
CA SER A 13 -12.68 48.15 34.42
C SER A 13 -12.20 48.92 33.19
N LEU A 14 -12.41 48.37 31.98
CA LEU A 14 -12.72 49.07 30.72
C LEU A 14 -12.95 47.97 29.65
N PHE A 15 -14.21 47.63 29.36
CA PHE A 15 -14.98 48.09 28.20
C PHE A 15 -14.54 47.44 26.88
N SER A 16 -15.39 46.58 26.28
CA SER A 16 -15.71 46.61 24.84
C SER A 16 -16.83 45.64 24.43
N PHE A 17 -17.92 46.26 23.95
CA PHE A 17 -18.80 45.89 22.85
C PHE A 17 -19.57 44.55 22.86
N LEU A 18 -20.82 44.64 23.34
CA LEU A 18 -21.94 43.78 22.93
C LEU A 18 -22.49 44.28 21.58
N ILE A 19 -22.47 43.43 20.56
CA ILE A 19 -23.24 43.61 19.32
C ILE A 19 -24.51 42.76 19.43
N PRO A 20 -25.71 43.33 19.26
CA PRO A 20 -26.94 42.55 19.21
C PRO A 20 -27.12 42.00 17.79
N LEU A 21 -27.19 40.69 17.63
CA LEU A 21 -27.78 40.08 16.44
C LEU A 21 -29.18 39.59 16.78
N SER A 22 -30.13 40.28 16.18
CA SER A 22 -31.56 40.02 16.14
C SER A 22 -31.87 38.59 15.72
N ILE A 23 -32.61 37.88 16.58
CA ILE A 23 -33.25 36.60 16.27
C ILE A 23 -34.47 36.91 15.39
N SER A 24 -34.37 36.63 14.09
CA SER A 24 -35.54 36.56 13.20
C SER A 24 -35.99 35.11 13.13
N CYS A 25 -37.14 34.83 13.75
CA CYS A 25 -37.82 33.55 13.63
C CYS A 25 -38.44 33.45 12.23
N THR A 26 -37.71 32.89 11.28
CA THR A 26 -38.29 32.42 10.01
C THR A 26 -38.82 31.01 10.21
N GLN A 27 -40.10 30.81 9.94
CA GLN A 27 -40.76 29.51 9.95
C GLN A 27 -39.96 28.52 9.11
N GLU A 28 -39.46 27.46 9.74
CA GLU A 28 -38.85 26.33 9.06
C GLU A 28 -39.92 25.61 8.23
N THR A 29 -40.02 25.96 6.95
CA THR A 29 -40.37 24.96 5.95
C THR A 29 -39.32 23.86 6.04
N LYS A 30 -39.71 22.67 6.50
CA LYS A 30 -38.94 21.43 6.38
C LYS A 30 -38.70 21.15 4.89
N ASN A 31 -37.68 21.80 4.34
CA ASN A 31 -36.97 21.28 3.20
C ASN A 31 -36.15 20.12 3.75
N GLU A 32 -36.61 18.89 3.55
CA GLU A 32 -35.72 17.74 3.57
C GLU A 32 -34.64 18.02 2.52
N ILE A 33 -33.51 18.54 2.99
CA ILE A 33 -32.39 18.73 2.11
C ILE A 33 -31.92 17.34 1.75
N LYS A 34 -31.96 17.00 0.46
CA LYS A 34 -31.25 15.86 -0.14
C LYS A 34 -29.73 16.07 -0.02
N TYR A 35 -29.22 16.25 1.20
CA TYR A 35 -27.81 16.20 1.53
C TYR A 35 -27.46 14.75 1.85
N SER A 36 -27.02 13.99 0.86
CA SER A 36 -26.17 12.83 1.16
C SER A 36 -25.42 12.28 -0.04
N LYS A 37 -25.98 12.27 -1.26
CA LYS A 37 -25.29 11.60 -2.38
C LYS A 37 -24.31 12.49 -3.16
N THR A 38 -24.65 13.76 -3.42
CA THR A 38 -23.84 14.64 -4.30
C THR A 38 -22.56 15.17 -3.63
N ILE A 39 -22.59 15.46 -2.33
CA ILE A 39 -21.41 15.93 -1.59
C ILE A 39 -20.38 14.79 -1.41
N GLU A 40 -20.86 13.58 -1.12
CA GLU A 40 -20.00 12.39 -1.00
C GLU A 40 -19.38 12.01 -2.36
N VAL A 41 -20.16 12.08 -3.45
CA VAL A 41 -19.65 11.87 -4.83
C VAL A 41 -18.56 12.88 -5.18
N ASN A 42 -18.74 14.18 -4.88
CA ASN A 42 -17.72 15.20 -5.14
C ASN A 42 -16.46 15.01 -4.28
N ALA A 43 -16.61 14.63 -3.02
CA ALA A 43 -15.45 14.36 -2.15
C ALA A 43 -14.66 13.12 -2.60
N ASN A 44 -15.35 12.09 -3.11
CA ASN A 44 -14.68 10.89 -3.64
C ASN A 44 -13.98 11.17 -4.98
N GLU A 45 -14.60 12.00 -5.82
CA GLU A 45 -14.02 12.50 -7.06
C GLU A 45 -12.72 13.27 -6.81
N GLU A 46 -12.71 14.21 -5.86
CA GLU A 46 -11.53 14.98 -5.48
C GLU A 46 -10.42 14.09 -4.91
N LYS A 47 -10.76 13.09 -4.09
CA LYS A 47 -9.80 12.11 -3.57
C LYS A 47 -9.19 11.28 -4.69
N TRP A 48 -9.99 10.79 -5.62
CA TRP A 48 -9.53 10.04 -6.79
C TRP A 48 -8.56 10.88 -7.63
N ASN A 49 -8.97 12.10 -7.98
CA ASN A 49 -8.16 13.01 -8.79
C ASN A 49 -6.86 13.39 -8.07
N SER A 50 -6.89 13.60 -6.76
CA SER A 50 -5.69 13.86 -5.96
C SER A 50 -4.76 12.65 -5.94
N PHE A 51 -5.31 11.43 -5.81
CA PHE A 51 -4.57 10.19 -5.80
C PHE A 51 -3.85 9.92 -7.12
N VAL A 52 -4.55 9.98 -8.26
CA VAL A 52 -3.94 9.67 -9.57
C VAL A 52 -2.89 10.69 -10.00
N ASN A 53 -2.93 11.91 -9.44
CA ASN A 53 -1.95 12.96 -9.68
C ASN A 53 -0.74 12.91 -8.75
N GLN A 54 -0.67 11.95 -7.81
CA GLN A 54 0.53 11.76 -6.98
C GLN A 54 1.73 11.40 -7.86
N LYS A 55 2.91 11.94 -7.52
CA LYS A 55 4.13 11.81 -8.34
C LYS A 55 4.48 10.35 -8.69
N HIS A 56 4.37 9.44 -7.73
CA HIS A 56 4.67 8.04 -7.93
C HIS A 56 3.63 7.32 -8.79
N ILE A 57 2.34 7.67 -8.67
CA ILE A 57 1.29 7.13 -9.53
C ILE A 57 1.48 7.60 -10.98
N ARG A 58 1.71 8.90 -11.18
CA ARG A 58 2.03 9.46 -12.50
C ARG A 58 3.30 8.86 -13.09
N TYR A 59 4.32 8.58 -12.27
CA TYR A 59 5.52 7.88 -12.72
C TYR A 59 5.19 6.50 -13.31
N ILE A 60 4.42 5.68 -12.57
CA ILE A 60 4.01 4.34 -13.03
C ILE A 60 3.20 4.44 -14.33
N LEU A 61 2.19 5.30 -14.37
CA LEU A 61 1.34 5.49 -15.55
C LEU A 61 2.17 5.91 -16.77
N ASN A 62 3.08 6.87 -16.61
CA ASN A 62 3.97 7.30 -17.68
C ASN A 62 4.97 6.22 -18.10
N LYS A 63 5.26 5.22 -17.27
CA LYS A 63 6.12 4.08 -17.63
C LYS A 63 5.34 3.02 -18.41
N LEU A 64 4.07 2.80 -18.07
CA LEU A 64 3.24 1.76 -18.69
C LEU A 64 2.67 2.18 -20.06
N TYR A 65 2.27 3.45 -20.20
CA TYR A 65 1.50 3.91 -21.36
C TYR A 65 2.28 4.89 -22.24
N SER A 66 1.95 4.93 -23.52
CA SER A 66 2.73 5.66 -24.53
C SER A 66 2.35 7.15 -24.61
N ASN A 67 1.11 7.49 -24.23
CA ASN A 67 0.58 8.85 -24.34
C ASN A 67 -0.49 9.14 -23.26
N GLU A 68 -0.87 10.40 -23.14
CA GLU A 68 -1.83 10.85 -22.13
C GLU A 68 -3.25 10.31 -22.36
N GLN A 69 -3.62 10.00 -23.61
CA GLN A 69 -4.93 9.41 -23.91
C GLN A 69 -5.04 8.01 -23.31
N GLU A 70 -4.05 7.14 -23.54
CA GLU A 70 -3.99 5.79 -22.96
C GLU A 70 -3.99 5.83 -21.42
N ILE A 71 -3.26 6.79 -20.83
CA ILE A 71 -3.26 7.01 -19.38
C ILE A 71 -4.67 7.36 -18.88
N ASN A 72 -5.34 8.30 -19.54
CA ASN A 72 -6.67 8.74 -19.15
C ASN A 72 -7.72 7.63 -19.35
N ASP A 73 -7.63 6.88 -20.44
CA ASP A 73 -8.50 5.73 -20.71
C ASP A 73 -8.36 4.68 -19.61
N TYR A 74 -7.12 4.37 -19.20
CA TYR A 74 -6.88 3.46 -18.09
C TYR A 74 -7.41 4.02 -16.77
N ILE A 75 -7.09 5.27 -16.39
CA ILE A 75 -7.60 5.90 -15.16
C ILE A 75 -9.13 5.85 -15.10
N ASN A 76 -9.81 6.18 -16.20
CA ASN A 76 -11.28 6.13 -16.27
C ASN A 76 -11.79 4.70 -16.11
N SER A 77 -11.17 3.72 -16.78
CA SER A 77 -11.56 2.30 -16.63
C SER A 77 -11.48 1.83 -15.17
N GLN A 78 -10.50 2.32 -14.39
CA GLN A 78 -10.30 1.95 -12.99
C GLN A 78 -11.32 2.62 -12.07
N LYS A 79 -11.72 3.85 -12.41
CA LYS A 79 -12.71 4.63 -11.69
C LYS A 79 -14.13 4.10 -11.89
N GLU A 80 -14.42 3.54 -13.07
CA GLU A 80 -15.73 2.97 -13.41
C GLU A 80 -15.99 1.59 -12.78
N ILE A 81 -15.00 0.97 -12.13
CA ILE A 81 -15.17 -0.28 -11.41
C ILE A 81 -16.19 -0.07 -10.28
N ASN A 82 -17.30 -0.83 -10.32
CA ASN A 82 -18.26 -0.85 -9.22
C ASN A 82 -17.61 -1.47 -7.98
N VAL A 83 -17.25 -0.60 -7.03
CA VAL A 83 -16.50 -0.93 -5.82
C VAL A 83 -17.16 -2.06 -5.04
N ASN A 84 -18.47 -1.97 -4.79
CA ASN A 84 -19.19 -2.92 -3.94
C ASN A 84 -19.33 -4.30 -4.58
N ASP A 85 -19.60 -4.37 -5.88
CA ASP A 85 -19.73 -5.65 -6.58
C ASP A 85 -18.37 -6.30 -6.77
N TYR A 86 -17.34 -5.51 -7.08
CA TYR A 86 -16.00 -6.00 -7.29
C TYR A 86 -15.37 -6.53 -5.99
N LEU A 87 -15.47 -5.79 -4.88
CA LEU A 87 -14.97 -6.22 -3.57
C LEU A 87 -15.75 -7.43 -3.03
N LYS A 88 -17.07 -7.51 -3.23
CA LYS A 88 -17.87 -8.71 -2.89
C LYS A 88 -17.41 -9.95 -3.66
N ASN A 89 -17.13 -9.81 -4.96
CA ASN A 89 -16.59 -10.88 -5.78
C ASN A 89 -15.19 -11.29 -5.28
N LEU A 90 -14.29 -10.33 -5.04
CA LEU A 90 -12.95 -10.58 -4.51
C LEU A 90 -12.99 -11.30 -3.16
N LYS A 91 -13.83 -10.84 -2.22
CA LYS A 91 -14.05 -11.50 -0.93
C LYS A 91 -14.41 -12.97 -1.06
N THR A 92 -15.22 -13.32 -2.05
CA THR A 92 -15.57 -14.72 -2.33
C THR A 92 -14.33 -15.51 -2.74
N TRP A 93 -13.52 -14.95 -3.64
CA TRP A 93 -12.33 -15.63 -4.17
C TRP A 93 -11.17 -15.71 -3.19
N PHE A 94 -11.01 -14.72 -2.32
CA PHE A 94 -10.03 -14.75 -1.25
C PHE A 94 -10.21 -15.93 -0.30
N ARG A 95 -11.43 -16.44 -0.12
CA ARG A 95 -11.68 -17.66 0.69
C ARG A 95 -11.00 -18.91 0.14
N TYR A 96 -10.69 -18.94 -1.15
CA TYR A 96 -10.18 -20.13 -1.84
C TYR A 96 -8.73 -20.00 -2.31
N ALA A 97 -8.26 -18.78 -2.58
CA ALA A 97 -6.99 -18.56 -3.28
C ALA A 97 -6.01 -17.61 -2.59
N ASN A 98 -6.29 -17.14 -1.37
CA ASN A 98 -5.29 -16.36 -0.62
C ASN A 98 -4.04 -17.20 -0.29
N ASN A 99 -2.94 -16.53 0.08
CA ASN A 99 -1.64 -17.19 0.31
C ASN A 99 -1.58 -18.14 1.51
N ILE A 100 -2.57 -18.12 2.39
CA ILE A 100 -2.71 -19.07 3.49
C ILE A 100 -3.40 -20.34 3.01
N ILE A 101 -4.47 -20.21 2.21
CA ILE A 101 -5.29 -21.35 1.76
C ILE A 101 -4.70 -22.03 0.53
N ARG A 102 -4.19 -21.26 -0.42
CA ARG A 102 -3.69 -21.73 -1.72
C ARG A 102 -2.68 -22.89 -1.64
N PRO A 103 -1.69 -22.90 -0.71
CA PRO A 103 -0.76 -24.02 -0.58
C PRO A 103 -1.42 -25.36 -0.21
N HIS A 104 -2.59 -25.33 0.43
CA HIS A 104 -3.33 -26.54 0.82
C HIS A 104 -4.13 -27.17 -0.34
N ASP A 105 -4.32 -26.45 -1.45
CA ASP A 105 -4.84 -27.05 -2.67
C ASP A 105 -3.73 -27.86 -3.34
N ARG A 106 -3.64 -29.15 -3.03
CA ARG A 106 -2.59 -30.04 -3.59
C ARG A 106 -2.73 -30.26 -5.11
N GLY A 107 -3.88 -29.88 -5.70
CA GLY A 107 -4.18 -30.10 -7.11
C GLY A 107 -4.03 -31.55 -7.55
N ARG A 108 -4.06 -31.76 -8.87
CA ARG A 108 -3.74 -33.02 -9.53
C ARG A 108 -2.73 -32.76 -10.64
N PHE A 109 -1.63 -33.50 -10.67
CA PHE A 109 -0.71 -33.44 -11.80
C PHE A 109 -1.33 -34.08 -13.04
N ASP A 110 -1.34 -33.35 -14.15
CA ASP A 110 -1.77 -33.83 -15.45
C ASP A 110 -0.55 -34.10 -16.34
N PHE A 111 -0.35 -35.38 -16.67
CA PHE A 111 0.75 -35.84 -17.51
C PHE A 111 0.60 -35.48 -18.99
N GLN A 112 -0.59 -35.10 -19.46
CA GLN A 112 -0.77 -34.68 -20.85
C GLN A 112 -0.31 -33.24 -21.05
N THR A 113 -0.58 -32.37 -20.08
CA THR A 113 -0.22 -30.94 -20.14
C THR A 113 1.05 -30.61 -19.36
N PHE A 114 1.60 -31.58 -18.61
CA PHE A 114 2.71 -31.40 -17.65
C PHE A 114 2.45 -30.25 -16.66
N LYS A 115 1.19 -30.10 -16.23
CA LYS A 115 0.75 -29.02 -15.33
C LYS A 115 0.01 -29.59 -14.13
N THR A 116 0.14 -28.92 -12.99
CA THR A 116 -0.73 -29.17 -11.84
C THR A 116 -2.07 -28.47 -12.08
N LEU A 117 -3.11 -29.25 -12.31
CA LEU A 117 -4.48 -28.78 -12.35
C LEU A 117 -4.94 -28.49 -10.92
N ARG A 118 -5.19 -27.21 -10.64
CA ARG A 118 -5.75 -26.77 -9.36
C ARG A 118 -7.26 -27.03 -9.34
N ASN A 119 -7.84 -27.03 -8.14
CA ASN A 119 -9.29 -27.05 -8.02
C ASN A 119 -9.90 -25.80 -8.67
N PHE A 120 -11.11 -25.94 -9.23
CA PHE A 120 -11.79 -24.87 -9.95
C PHE A 120 -11.85 -23.56 -9.15
N THR A 121 -12.17 -23.65 -7.85
CA THR A 121 -12.28 -22.49 -6.96
C THR A 121 -10.95 -21.78 -6.76
N THR A 122 -9.85 -22.53 -6.61
CA THR A 122 -8.50 -21.98 -6.49
C THR A 122 -8.07 -21.33 -7.79
N GLN A 123 -8.31 -21.97 -8.94
CA GLN A 123 -7.97 -21.40 -10.24
C GLN A 123 -8.72 -20.07 -10.48
N LYS A 124 -10.04 -20.05 -10.26
CA LYS A 124 -10.83 -18.82 -10.38
C LYS A 124 -10.45 -17.76 -9.38
N GLY A 125 -10.04 -18.16 -8.17
CA GLY A 125 -9.53 -17.24 -7.18
C GLY A 125 -8.17 -16.66 -7.57
N ASP A 126 -7.24 -17.48 -8.07
CA ASP A 126 -5.93 -17.04 -8.58
C ASP A 126 -6.13 -16.05 -9.75
N GLU A 127 -7.05 -16.34 -10.69
CA GLU A 127 -7.41 -15.42 -11.78
C GLU A 127 -7.94 -14.07 -11.23
N ALA A 128 -8.85 -14.09 -10.26
CA ALA A 128 -9.45 -12.88 -9.69
C ALA A 128 -8.44 -12.04 -8.91
N ILE A 129 -7.59 -12.67 -8.09
CA ILE A 129 -6.56 -11.98 -7.29
C ILE A 129 -5.44 -11.47 -8.21
N SER A 130 -5.02 -12.25 -9.21
CA SER A 130 -4.06 -11.81 -10.22
C SER A 130 -4.57 -10.59 -10.96
N LYS A 131 -5.83 -10.60 -11.40
CA LYS A 131 -6.46 -9.44 -12.06
C LYS A 131 -6.46 -8.20 -11.17
N LEU A 132 -6.75 -8.35 -9.87
CA LEU A 132 -6.67 -7.25 -8.90
C LEU A 132 -5.28 -6.63 -8.85
N LEU A 133 -4.24 -7.47 -8.74
CA LEU A 133 -2.87 -7.03 -8.52
C LEU A 133 -2.14 -6.57 -9.79
N THR A 134 -2.64 -6.95 -10.98
CA THR A 134 -1.98 -6.67 -12.27
C THR A 134 -2.74 -5.68 -13.14
N GLU A 135 -3.98 -6.00 -13.51
CA GLU A 135 -4.82 -5.16 -14.36
C GLU A 135 -5.47 -4.03 -13.56
N ASN A 136 -5.93 -4.31 -12.35
CA ASN A 136 -6.69 -3.38 -11.52
C ASN A 136 -5.89 -2.79 -10.35
N TRP A 137 -4.57 -2.67 -10.53
CA TRP A 137 -3.66 -2.22 -9.48
C TRP A 137 -3.96 -0.79 -9.00
N LEU A 138 -4.40 0.11 -9.88
CA LEU A 138 -4.70 1.49 -9.51
C LEU A 138 -5.94 1.55 -8.61
N PHE A 139 -6.98 0.77 -8.96
CA PHE A 139 -8.13 0.56 -8.09
C PHE A 139 -7.71 -0.02 -6.73
N TYR A 140 -6.82 -1.04 -6.73
CA TYR A 140 -6.33 -1.68 -5.52
C TYR A 140 -5.63 -0.70 -4.58
N LEU A 141 -4.68 0.08 -5.10
CA LEU A 141 -3.94 1.08 -4.31
C LEU A 141 -4.84 2.21 -3.81
N PHE A 142 -5.82 2.65 -4.61
CA PHE A 142 -6.77 3.67 -4.18
C PHE A 142 -7.64 3.19 -3.01
N ASN A 143 -8.18 1.96 -3.12
CA ASN A 143 -9.09 1.36 -2.15
C ASN A 143 -8.37 0.46 -1.14
N ILE A 144 -7.10 0.75 -0.84
CA ILE A 144 -6.27 -0.16 -0.02
C ILE A 144 -6.84 -0.36 1.40
N ASP A 145 -7.61 0.62 1.89
CA ASP A 145 -8.35 0.59 3.16
C ASP A 145 -9.47 -0.45 3.20
N LYS A 146 -9.84 -0.99 2.04
CA LYS A 146 -10.83 -2.07 1.91
C LYS A 146 -10.22 -3.46 2.00
N PHE A 147 -8.90 -3.58 2.11
CA PHE A 147 -8.23 -4.87 2.13
C PHE A 147 -7.75 -5.25 3.53
N LYS A 148 -7.57 -6.56 3.74
CA LYS A 148 -7.06 -7.10 5.00
C LYS A 148 -5.88 -8.02 4.74
N PHE A 149 -4.88 -7.88 5.59
CA PHE A 149 -3.67 -8.65 5.58
C PHE A 149 -3.56 -9.44 6.88
N ILE A 150 -2.88 -10.58 6.81
CA ILE A 150 -2.48 -11.35 7.98
C ILE A 150 -0.95 -11.44 8.00
N GLN A 151 -0.36 -11.43 9.20
CA GLN A 151 1.06 -11.67 9.35
C GLN A 151 1.39 -13.04 8.75
N TYR A 152 2.31 -13.06 7.80
CA TYR A 152 2.78 -14.29 7.18
C TYR A 152 3.90 -14.83 8.07
N PRO A 153 3.76 -16.06 8.60
CA PRO A 153 4.78 -16.58 9.50
C PRO A 153 6.03 -16.88 8.67
N ASP A 154 7.11 -16.14 8.92
CA ASP A 154 8.45 -16.51 8.45
C ASP A 154 8.94 -17.69 9.30
N ILE A 155 8.34 -18.87 9.09
CA ILE A 155 8.87 -20.12 9.61
C ILE A 155 10.08 -20.44 8.74
N GLN A 156 11.22 -19.83 9.04
CA GLN A 156 12.48 -20.42 8.64
C GLN A 156 12.52 -21.81 9.28
N THR A 157 12.57 -22.82 8.43
CA THR A 157 12.64 -24.25 8.73
C THR A 157 13.97 -24.60 9.41
N ASP A 158 14.23 -24.03 10.57
CA ASP A 158 15.20 -24.55 11.52
C ASP A 158 14.41 -25.13 12.68
N GLU A 159 14.11 -26.43 12.62
CA GLU A 159 13.42 -27.18 13.69
C GLU A 159 14.11 -27.03 15.05
N PHE A 160 15.40 -26.63 15.07
CA PHE A 160 16.17 -26.35 16.29
C PHE A 160 15.99 -24.94 16.85
N ALA A 161 15.54 -23.95 16.06
CA ALA A 161 15.33 -22.57 16.53
C ALA A 161 13.93 -22.35 17.14
N ILE A 162 13.02 -23.31 16.95
CA ILE A 162 11.61 -23.22 17.38
C ILE A 162 11.49 -23.38 18.91
N GLN A 163 12.41 -24.10 19.56
CA GLN A 163 12.29 -24.37 21.00
C GLN A 163 12.81 -23.22 21.89
N ASP A 164 13.81 -22.45 21.44
CA ASP A 164 14.37 -21.34 22.21
C ASP A 164 13.71 -19.97 21.91
N ASN A 165 12.93 -19.85 20.82
CA ASN A 165 12.32 -18.58 20.40
C ASN A 165 10.79 -18.52 20.57
N GLN A 166 10.15 -19.51 21.18
CA GLN A 166 8.68 -19.48 21.37
C GLN A 166 8.22 -18.25 22.13
N ASP A 167 8.90 -17.88 23.21
CA ASP A 167 8.57 -16.68 24.00
C ASP A 167 8.83 -15.37 23.22
N GLU A 168 9.85 -15.33 22.36
CA GLU A 168 10.14 -14.17 21.51
C GLU A 168 9.13 -14.03 20.36
N VAL A 169 8.72 -15.16 19.76
CA VAL A 169 7.69 -15.21 18.72
C VAL A 169 6.33 -14.84 19.31
N GLU A 170 5.96 -15.40 20.45
CA GLU A 170 4.71 -15.08 21.15
C GLU A 170 4.69 -13.64 21.66
N SER A 171 5.80 -13.11 22.19
CA SER A 171 5.87 -11.72 22.64
C SER A 171 5.80 -10.74 21.47
N LYS A 172 6.43 -11.05 20.32
CA LYS A 172 6.28 -10.26 19.08
C LYS A 172 4.85 -10.33 18.54
N GLN A 173 4.21 -11.50 18.53
CA GLN A 173 2.79 -11.66 18.17
C GLN A 173 1.85 -10.93 19.15
N LYS A 174 2.19 -10.85 20.43
CA LYS A 174 1.41 -10.08 21.41
C LYS A 174 1.56 -8.56 21.23
N ILE A 175 2.69 -8.09 20.69
CA ILE A 175 2.95 -6.67 20.45
C ILE A 175 2.35 -6.19 19.12
N PHE A 176 2.30 -7.04 18.10
CA PHE A 176 1.83 -6.69 16.75
C PHE A 176 0.56 -7.45 16.38
N SER A 177 -0.44 -6.75 15.84
CA SER A 177 -1.69 -7.40 15.43
C SER A 177 -1.41 -8.42 14.32
N ASP A 178 -1.90 -9.65 14.52
CA ASP A 178 -1.91 -10.71 13.50
C ASP A 178 -2.56 -10.24 12.21
N PHE A 179 -3.50 -9.30 12.31
CA PHE A 179 -4.18 -8.71 11.17
C PHE A 179 -3.85 -7.24 11.01
N TYR A 180 -3.68 -6.83 9.76
CA TYR A 180 -3.56 -5.43 9.40
C TYR A 180 -4.63 -5.07 8.37
N SER A 181 -5.37 -3.99 8.65
CA SER A 181 -6.27 -3.34 7.70
C SER A 181 -5.82 -1.90 7.58
N PRO A 182 -5.31 -1.48 6.40
CA PRO A 182 -4.95 -0.09 6.15
C PRO A 182 -6.11 0.84 6.47
N LYS A 183 -5.80 2.01 7.01
CA LYS A 183 -6.78 3.07 7.28
C LYS A 183 -6.81 4.10 6.17
N SER A 184 -5.75 4.18 5.36
CA SER A 184 -5.65 5.14 4.25
C SER A 184 -4.69 4.65 3.17
N ASN A 185 -4.79 5.28 1.99
CA ASN A 185 -3.85 5.11 0.86
C ASN A 185 -2.72 6.15 0.86
N LEU A 186 -2.44 6.79 2.00
CA LEU A 186 -1.45 7.86 2.08
C LEU A 186 -0.03 7.29 2.06
N ILE A 187 0.73 7.67 1.02
CA ILE A 187 2.15 7.34 0.86
C ILE A 187 3.01 8.50 1.34
N LEU A 188 3.93 8.21 2.27
CA LEU A 188 4.91 9.17 2.81
C LEU A 188 6.14 9.32 1.91
N ASP A 189 6.62 8.20 1.37
CA ASP A 189 7.84 8.14 0.55
C ASP A 189 7.74 7.01 -0.48
N TYR A 190 8.50 7.14 -1.56
CA TYR A 190 8.64 6.09 -2.57
C TYR A 190 10.06 6.07 -3.14
N VAL A 191 10.52 4.87 -3.47
CA VAL A 191 11.84 4.66 -4.08
C VAL A 191 11.72 3.70 -5.25
N ILE A 192 12.42 4.02 -6.34
CA ILE A 192 12.49 3.19 -7.54
C ILE A 192 13.84 2.50 -7.57
N GLN A 193 13.82 1.18 -7.71
CA GLN A 193 14.99 0.35 -7.93
C GLN A 193 15.01 -0.11 -9.38
N GLU A 194 15.97 0.39 -10.15
CA GLU A 194 16.18 -0.01 -11.54
C GLU A 194 17.12 -1.22 -11.59
N ARG A 195 16.75 -2.26 -12.33
CA ARG A 195 17.66 -3.39 -12.58
C ARG A 195 18.78 -2.95 -13.51
N VAL A 196 19.98 -3.51 -13.33
CA VAL A 196 21.07 -3.38 -14.32
C VAL A 196 20.59 -3.96 -15.66
N ASN A 197 20.23 -3.07 -16.58
CA ASN A 197 19.79 -3.43 -17.93
C ASN A 197 20.94 -4.11 -18.68
N LYS A 198 20.64 -5.24 -19.31
CA LYS A 198 21.39 -5.71 -20.48
C LYS A 198 20.59 -5.22 -21.69
N GLU A 199 21.23 -4.55 -22.64
CA GLU A 199 20.63 -4.43 -23.98
C GLU A 199 20.38 -5.86 -24.47
N VAL A 200 19.14 -6.13 -24.91
CA VAL A 200 18.73 -7.45 -25.38
C VAL A 200 18.62 -7.36 -26.90
N ASP A 201 19.67 -7.78 -27.59
CA ASP A 201 19.62 -8.06 -29.03
C ASP A 201 19.04 -9.47 -29.20
N GLU A 202 17.71 -9.57 -29.27
CA GLU A 202 17.02 -10.79 -29.70
C GLU A 202 16.40 -10.52 -31.08
N ASP A 203 16.93 -11.22 -32.10
CA ASP A 203 16.30 -11.46 -33.41
C ASP A 203 15.70 -10.22 -34.12
N GLU A 204 16.55 -9.30 -34.58
CA GLU A 204 16.26 -8.23 -35.55
C GLU A 204 15.26 -7.11 -35.12
N GLU A 205 14.72 -7.13 -33.90
CA GLU A 205 13.99 -5.99 -33.32
C GLU A 205 14.76 -5.33 -32.18
N ASN A 206 15.39 -4.19 -32.45
CA ASN A 206 16.00 -3.35 -31.42
C ASN A 206 14.90 -2.84 -30.47
N TYR A 207 14.81 -3.39 -29.26
CA TYR A 207 13.92 -2.89 -28.20
C TYR A 207 14.68 -2.58 -26.92
N LYS A 208 14.25 -1.52 -26.24
CA LYS A 208 14.73 -1.22 -24.88
C LYS A 208 13.85 -1.95 -23.87
N LYS A 209 14.47 -2.77 -23.02
CA LYS A 209 13.82 -3.37 -21.85
C LYS A 209 13.99 -2.47 -20.63
N ILE A 210 12.90 -2.19 -19.92
CA ILE A 210 12.90 -1.50 -18.62
C ILE A 210 12.39 -2.47 -17.58
N GLU A 211 13.18 -2.66 -16.51
CA GLU A 211 12.82 -3.49 -15.36
C GLU A 211 13.00 -2.67 -14.06
N GLU A 212 11.89 -2.40 -13.38
CA GLU A 212 11.85 -1.53 -12.21
C GLU A 212 11.05 -2.17 -11.08
N ARG A 213 11.49 -1.96 -9.84
CA ARG A 213 10.69 -2.22 -8.63
C ARG A 213 10.43 -0.91 -7.92
N ILE A 214 9.18 -0.63 -7.62
CA ILE A 214 8.75 0.61 -6.99
C ILE A 214 8.26 0.25 -5.60
N TYR A 215 8.88 0.85 -4.60
CA TYR A 215 8.53 0.65 -3.20
C TYR A 215 7.81 1.89 -2.67
N PHE A 216 6.75 1.68 -1.88
CA PHE A 216 5.97 2.75 -1.27
C PHE A 216 5.96 2.56 0.25
N LEU A 217 6.24 3.63 0.99
CA LEU A 217 6.10 3.67 2.45
C LEU A 217 4.77 4.34 2.82
N THR A 218 3.86 3.64 3.46
CA THR A 218 2.60 4.23 3.95
C THR A 218 2.81 5.06 5.21
N ASN A 219 1.84 5.94 5.49
CA ASN A 219 1.77 6.67 6.77
C ASN A 219 1.60 5.76 8.01
N GLU A 220 1.15 4.53 7.81
CA GLU A 220 1.03 3.50 8.84
C GLU A 220 2.31 2.67 9.01
N GLY A 221 3.33 2.89 8.18
CA GLY A 221 4.64 2.24 8.34
C GLY A 221 4.72 0.87 7.66
N TYR A 222 3.94 0.66 6.61
CA TYR A 222 4.00 -0.54 5.78
C TYR A 222 4.64 -0.23 4.44
N ILE A 223 5.38 -1.20 3.91
CA ILE A 223 6.14 -1.09 2.68
C ILE A 223 5.49 -1.99 1.63
N PHE A 224 4.96 -1.36 0.60
CA PHE A 224 4.40 -2.02 -0.58
C PHE A 224 5.45 -2.09 -1.69
N ARG A 225 5.30 -3.04 -2.60
CA ARG A 225 6.14 -3.18 -3.80
C ARG A 225 5.28 -3.35 -5.04
N LEU A 226 5.62 -2.67 -6.13
CA LEU A 226 5.11 -2.91 -7.47
C LEU A 226 6.29 -3.26 -8.39
N ASP A 227 6.15 -4.35 -9.13
CA ASP A 227 7.13 -4.78 -10.13
C ASP A 227 6.65 -4.35 -11.53
N LEU A 228 7.53 -3.70 -12.29
CA LEU A 228 7.27 -3.20 -13.65
C LEU A 228 8.30 -3.76 -14.63
N GLU A 229 7.81 -4.26 -15.77
CA GLU A 229 8.62 -4.67 -16.92
C GLU A 229 7.95 -4.17 -18.20
N VAL A 230 8.66 -3.37 -18.98
CA VAL A 230 8.15 -2.74 -20.21
C VAL A 230 9.18 -2.91 -21.33
N LYS A 231 8.71 -3.32 -22.51
CA LYS A 231 9.48 -3.27 -23.77
C LYS A 231 9.12 -2.00 -24.55
N ILE A 232 10.13 -1.31 -25.09
CA ILE A 232 9.95 -0.12 -25.92
C ILE A 232 10.54 -0.38 -27.30
N ASN A 233 9.69 -0.38 -28.34
CA ASN A 233 10.08 -0.49 -29.74
C ASN A 233 9.50 0.71 -30.51
N LYS A 234 10.35 1.56 -31.10
CA LYS A 234 9.96 2.76 -31.87
C LYS A 234 8.86 3.58 -31.16
N ASP A 235 9.11 3.92 -29.89
CA ASP A 235 8.21 4.66 -28.97
C ASP A 235 6.92 3.96 -28.55
N LYS A 236 6.62 2.77 -29.07
CA LYS A 236 5.53 1.93 -28.59
C LYS A 236 5.96 1.16 -27.35
N LYS A 237 5.18 1.27 -26.28
CA LYS A 237 5.37 0.51 -25.04
C LYS A 237 4.50 -0.73 -25.02
N THR A 238 5.11 -1.85 -24.64
CA THR A 238 4.42 -3.12 -24.38
C THR A 238 4.66 -3.50 -22.93
N ILE A 239 3.59 -3.58 -22.15
CA ILE A 239 3.63 -4.01 -20.75
C ILE A 239 3.87 -5.52 -20.72
N ILE A 240 4.99 -5.93 -20.14
CA ILE A 240 5.31 -7.35 -19.89
C ILE A 240 4.91 -7.73 -18.48
N LYS A 241 5.20 -6.85 -17.51
CA LYS A 241 4.84 -7.01 -16.11
C LYS A 241 4.38 -5.68 -15.51
N ASN A 242 3.30 -5.74 -14.76
CA ASN A 242 2.84 -4.68 -13.88
C ASN A 242 2.08 -5.37 -12.76
N GLU A 243 2.69 -5.52 -11.59
CA GLU A 243 2.14 -6.35 -10.52
C GLU A 243 2.43 -5.72 -9.15
N VAL A 244 1.39 -5.40 -8.40
CA VAL A 244 1.53 -5.09 -6.97
C VAL A 244 1.74 -6.37 -6.20
N PHE A 245 2.81 -6.43 -5.42
CA PHE A 245 3.14 -7.62 -4.66
C PHE A 245 2.11 -7.84 -3.54
N GLN A 246 1.59 -9.06 -3.47
CA GLN A 246 0.61 -9.50 -2.46
C GLN A 246 1.13 -9.50 -1.01
N TYR A 247 2.45 -9.35 -0.85
CA TYR A 247 3.09 -9.24 0.46
C TYR A 247 3.51 -7.79 0.71
N ILE A 248 3.30 -7.36 1.95
CA ILE A 248 3.77 -6.08 2.44
C ILE A 248 4.72 -6.33 3.62
N ASN A 249 5.64 -5.40 3.83
CA ASN A 249 6.69 -5.55 4.82
C ASN A 249 6.66 -4.41 5.81
N THR A 250 7.10 -4.64 7.04
CA THR A 250 7.27 -3.59 8.06
C THR A 250 8.36 -3.96 9.05
N TYR A 251 8.66 -3.06 9.97
CA TYR A 251 9.60 -3.27 11.06
C TYR A 251 9.00 -2.81 12.40
N PRO A 252 9.35 -3.48 13.52
CA PRO A 252 8.88 -3.12 14.86
C PRO A 252 8.97 -1.62 15.18
N LYS A 253 10.14 -1.00 15.01
CA LYS A 253 10.32 0.43 15.29
C LYS A 253 9.58 1.33 14.30
N LEU A 254 9.36 0.87 13.07
CA LEU A 254 8.64 1.65 12.06
C LEU A 254 7.14 1.77 12.41
N LEU A 255 6.53 0.70 12.92
CA LEU A 255 5.11 0.71 13.31
C LEU A 255 4.81 1.68 14.46
N ILE A 256 5.68 1.69 15.49
CA ILE A 256 5.51 2.54 16.68
C ILE A 256 6.08 3.96 16.49
N SER A 257 6.75 4.24 15.37
CA SER A 257 7.36 5.55 15.12
C SER A 257 6.29 6.61 14.85
N GLU A 258 6.33 7.69 15.64
CA GLU A 258 5.54 8.90 15.41
C GLU A 258 6.02 9.67 14.17
N ASN A 259 7.34 9.74 13.97
CA ASN A 259 7.96 10.37 12.79
C ASN A 259 8.68 9.33 11.94
N LYS A 260 7.91 8.67 11.07
CA LYS A 260 8.38 7.56 10.22
C LYS A 260 9.49 7.97 9.26
N LEU A 261 9.39 9.15 8.63
CA LEU A 261 10.38 9.63 7.66
C LEU A 261 11.73 9.97 8.31
N ASN A 262 11.75 10.35 9.59
CA ASN A 262 13.01 10.60 10.30
C ASN A 262 13.66 9.31 10.80
N ASN A 263 12.85 8.33 11.18
CA ASN A 263 13.33 7.12 11.87
C ASN A 263 13.53 5.92 10.94
N PHE A 264 13.12 6.04 9.67
CA PHE A 264 13.21 4.97 8.69
C PHE A 264 13.52 5.54 7.31
N SER A 265 14.50 4.95 6.62
CA SER A 265 14.84 5.30 5.24
C SER A 265 14.48 4.16 4.31
N LEU A 266 13.56 4.42 3.37
CA LEU A 266 13.17 3.44 2.36
C LEU A 266 14.33 3.11 1.41
N ASN A 267 15.24 4.06 1.17
CA ASN A 267 16.46 3.82 0.41
C ASN A 267 17.39 2.82 1.12
N GLU A 268 17.60 2.99 2.43
CA GLU A 268 18.44 2.08 3.21
C GLU A 268 17.80 0.70 3.34
N TYR A 269 16.47 0.63 3.49
CA TYR A 269 15.73 -0.62 3.42
C TYR A 269 16.05 -1.37 2.13
N ILE A 270 15.88 -0.72 0.97
CA ILE A 270 16.14 -1.38 -0.31
C ILE A 270 17.59 -1.81 -0.41
N ARG A 271 18.58 -0.95 -0.07
CA ARG A 271 20.01 -1.31 -0.09
C ARG A 271 20.36 -2.51 0.77
N SER A 272 19.64 -2.70 1.88
CA SER A 272 19.83 -3.83 2.80
C SER A 272 19.09 -5.11 2.38
N THR A 273 18.09 -5.03 1.50
CA THR A 273 17.22 -6.16 1.11
C THR A 273 17.15 -6.41 -0.39
N GLN A 274 18.06 -5.86 -1.21
CA GLN A 274 18.00 -6.04 -2.67
C GLN A 274 18.16 -7.51 -3.07
N ASP A 275 17.21 -8.03 -3.86
CA ASP A 275 17.31 -9.39 -4.44
C ASP A 275 17.95 -9.41 -5.84
N TRP A 276 18.23 -8.25 -6.45
CA TRP A 276 18.83 -8.15 -7.77
C TRP A 276 19.82 -6.98 -7.89
N PRO A 277 20.83 -7.07 -8.78
CA PRO A 277 21.75 -5.96 -9.04
C PRO A 277 21.00 -4.75 -9.57
N SER A 278 21.30 -3.58 -9.02
CA SER A 278 20.64 -2.33 -9.35
C SER A 278 21.61 -1.29 -9.92
N THR A 279 21.15 -0.48 -10.88
CA THR A 279 21.96 0.60 -11.50
C THR A 279 22.12 1.80 -10.57
N ASN A 280 21.12 2.06 -9.73
CA ASN A 280 21.01 3.29 -8.94
C ASN A 280 21.19 3.06 -7.44
N LEU A 281 21.34 1.81 -6.99
CA LEU A 281 21.46 1.43 -5.60
C LEU A 281 22.48 0.28 -5.44
N THR A 282 23.38 0.38 -4.46
CA THR A 282 24.42 -0.63 -4.22
C THR A 282 24.06 -1.47 -3.00
N TYR A 283 23.93 -2.79 -3.19
CA TYR A 283 23.75 -3.76 -2.11
C TYR A 283 25.02 -3.92 -1.26
N SER A 284 24.86 -4.22 0.03
CA SER A 284 25.96 -4.62 0.89
C SER A 284 25.57 -5.85 1.74
N GLY A 285 26.26 -6.98 1.52
CA GLY A 285 25.96 -8.25 2.19
C GLY A 285 26.04 -8.22 3.73
N ALA A 286 26.82 -7.30 4.29
CA ALA A 286 26.97 -7.12 5.73
C ALA A 286 25.87 -6.25 6.38
N THR A 287 24.93 -5.71 5.61
CA THR A 287 24.04 -4.64 6.09
C THR A 287 22.67 -5.09 6.56
N LYS A 288 22.16 -6.25 6.14
CA LYS A 288 20.80 -6.66 6.51
C LYS A 288 20.61 -6.85 8.01
N SER A 289 21.50 -7.58 8.69
CA SER A 289 21.38 -7.81 10.12
C SER A 289 21.47 -6.52 10.92
N ASN A 290 22.39 -5.62 10.55
CA ASN A 290 22.53 -4.30 11.19
C ASN A 290 21.28 -3.44 10.95
N PHE A 291 20.74 -3.48 9.73
CA PHE A 291 19.50 -2.76 9.41
C PHE A 291 18.33 -3.30 10.25
N ASP A 292 18.18 -4.62 10.33
CA ASP A 292 17.14 -5.28 11.14
C ASP A 292 17.30 -4.84 12.61
N GLU A 293 18.49 -4.94 13.21
CA GLU A 293 18.76 -4.51 14.59
C GLU A 293 18.41 -3.03 14.83
N LEU A 294 18.84 -2.14 13.95
CA LEU A 294 18.54 -0.70 14.03
C LEU A 294 17.03 -0.43 13.96
N ASN A 295 16.27 -1.25 13.24
CA ASN A 295 14.82 -1.12 13.05
C ASN A 295 13.98 -1.97 14.01
N GLY A 296 14.59 -2.51 15.07
CA GLY A 296 13.89 -3.22 16.15
C GLY A 296 13.71 -4.72 15.92
N GLY A 297 14.51 -5.29 15.03
CA GLY A 297 14.57 -6.72 14.76
C GLY A 297 14.24 -7.06 13.30
N ARG A 298 13.90 -8.33 13.09
CA ARG A 298 13.62 -8.86 11.76
C ARG A 298 12.43 -8.17 11.11
N ASN A 299 12.46 -8.14 9.78
CA ASN A 299 11.34 -7.73 8.95
C ASN A 299 10.08 -8.55 9.28
N ILE A 300 8.95 -7.88 9.40
CA ILE A 300 7.65 -8.53 9.56
C ILE A 300 6.92 -8.47 8.22
N ARG A 301 6.55 -9.64 7.70
CA ARG A 301 5.80 -9.78 6.46
C ARG A 301 4.32 -9.99 6.75
N TYR A 302 3.47 -9.36 5.96
CA TYR A 302 2.04 -9.61 5.91
C TYR A 302 1.63 -10.03 4.50
N THR A 303 0.58 -10.82 4.38
CA THR A 303 0.02 -11.25 3.10
C THR A 303 -1.45 -10.87 2.98
N LEU A 304 -1.87 -10.50 1.77
CA LEU A 304 -3.25 -10.15 1.45
C LEU A 304 -4.16 -11.38 1.59
N ILE A 305 -5.25 -11.25 2.36
CA ILE A 305 -6.16 -12.38 2.66
C ILE A 305 -7.64 -12.11 2.48
N ASP A 306 -8.08 -10.85 2.43
CA ASP A 306 -9.50 -10.54 2.32
C ASP A 306 -9.75 -9.14 1.73
N ALA A 307 -10.97 -8.93 1.26
CA ALA A 307 -11.54 -7.66 0.86
C ALA A 307 -12.84 -7.40 1.63
N ASN A 308 -13.05 -6.16 2.05
CA ASN A 308 -14.22 -5.70 2.78
C ASN A 308 -15.04 -4.75 1.92
N ASN A 309 -16.35 -5.01 1.83
CA ASN A 309 -17.34 -4.02 1.40
C ASN A 309 -17.56 -3.01 2.51
#